data_AF-A0A1C4R8A1-F1
#
_entry.id   AF-A0A1C4R8A1-F1
#
_cell.length_a   1.000
_cell.length_b   1.000
_cell.length_c   1.000
_cell.angle_alpha   90.00
_cell.angle_beta   90.00
_cell.angle_gamma   90.00
#
_symmetry.space_group_name_H-M   'P 1'
#
loop_
_entity.id
_entity.type
_entity.pdbx_description
1 polymer ?
#
loop_
_entity_poly.entity_id
_entity_poly.type
_entity_poly.pdbx_seq_one_letter_code
_entity_poly.pdbx_strand_id
1 'polypeptide(L)' 'MIGAPLSMEELTDAQRLDRFALKYAHDGCQVREVRQVPHDTLSGYAWSVRFSERP' A
#
# COMPACT_ATOMS: atom_id res chain seq x y z
N MET A 1 5.90 -21.34 13.57
CA MET A 1 4.64 -20.58 13.41
C MET A 1 4.88 -19.54 12.31
N ILE A 2 4.30 -19.73 11.13
CA ILE A 2 4.21 -18.65 10.14
C ILE A 2 3.14 -17.71 10.74
N GLY A 3 3.58 -16.62 11.36
CA GLY A 3 2.66 -15.65 11.97
C GLY A 3 1.63 -15.19 10.94
N ALA A 4 0.40 -14.95 11.39
CA ALA A 4 -0.64 -14.38 10.54
C ALA A 4 -0.07 -13.17 9.76
N PRO A 5 -0.41 -13.00 8.48
CA PRO A 5 0.07 -11.84 7.73
C PRO A 5 -0.30 -10.59 8.50
N LEU A 6 0.71 -9.81 8.91
CA LEU A 6 0.52 -8.54 9.62
C LEU A 6 -0.55 -7.72 8.90
N SER A 7 -1.52 -7.21 9.65
CA SER A 7 -2.57 -6.36 9.10
C SER A 7 -1.92 -5.11 8.53
N MET A 8 -2.51 -4.54 7.47
CA MET A 8 -1.96 -3.34 6.82
C MET A 8 -1.68 -2.19 7.80
N GLU A 9 -2.48 -2.06 8.85
CA GLU A 9 -2.32 -1.07 9.92
C GLU A 9 -1.09 -1.31 10.79
N GLU A 10 -0.65 -2.55 10.96
CA GLU A 10 0.50 -2.95 11.77
C GLU A 10 1.82 -2.82 11.01
N LEU A 11 1.76 -2.65 9.68
CA LEU A 11 2.93 -2.45 8.85
C LEU A 11 3.48 -1.03 9.01
N THR A 12 4.81 -0.91 9.04
CA THR A 12 5.48 0.38 8.85
C THR A 12 5.26 0.90 7.43
N ASP A 13 5.40 2.21 7.20
CA ASP A 13 5.28 2.80 5.86
C ASP A 13 6.18 2.11 4.82
N ALA A 14 7.42 1.75 5.20
CA ALA A 14 8.34 1.03 4.32
C ALA A 14 7.81 -0.37 3.93
N GLN A 15 7.22 -1.11 4.87
CA GLN A 15 6.63 -2.42 4.60
C GLN A 15 5.35 -2.32 3.78
N ARG A 16 4.53 -1.28 3.99
CA ARG A 16 3.35 -1.01 3.15
C ARG A 16 3.78 -0.68 1.72
N LEU A 17 4.80 0.16 1.56
CA LEU A 17 5.39 0.49 0.28
C LEU A 17 5.87 -0.76 -0.46
N ASP A 18 6.64 -1.62 0.19
CA ASP A 18 7.16 -2.86 -0.40
C ASP A 18 6.02 -3.81 -0.82
N ARG A 19 5.04 -4.01 0.07
CA ARG A 19 3.87 -4.86 -0.19
C ARG A 19 3.07 -4.38 -1.40
N PHE A 20 2.89 -3.07 -1.55
CA PHE A 20 2.20 -2.48 -2.70
C PHE A 20 3.09 -2.48 -3.95
N ALA A 21 4.39 -2.23 -3.82
CA ALA A 21 5.34 -2.29 -4.92
C ALA A 21 5.35 -3.67 -5.59
N LEU A 22 5.33 -4.76 -4.80
CA LEU A 22 5.21 -6.12 -5.32
C LEU A 22 3.90 -6.36 -6.08
N LYS A 23 2.80 -5.75 -5.62
CA LYS A 23 1.50 -5.84 -6.30
C LYS A 23 1.51 -5.14 -7.66
N TYR A 24 2.11 -3.95 -7.76
CA TYR A 24 2.13 -3.13 -8.99
C TYR A 24 3.43 -3.26 -9.81
N ALA A 25 4.31 -4.21 -9.47
CA ALA A 25 5.59 -4.39 -10.15
C ALA A 25 5.42 -4.77 -11.63
N HIS A 26 4.29 -5.38 -11.99
CA HIS A 26 3.99 -5.82 -13.35
C HIS A 26 3.52 -4.69 -14.27
N ASP A 27 3.05 -3.56 -13.73
CA ASP A 27 2.57 -2.40 -14.49
C ASP A 27 3.69 -1.45 -14.92
N GLY A 28 4.97 -1.80 -14.70
CA GLY A 28 6.11 -0.90 -14.98
C GLY A 28 6.14 0.37 -14.12
N CYS A 29 5.23 0.46 -13.14
CA CYS A 29 5.10 1.58 -12.22
C CYS A 29 6.00 1.39 -10.99
N GLN A 30 6.40 2.49 -10.36
CA GLN A 30 7.02 2.49 -9.04
C GLN A 30 6.07 3.13 -8.04
N VAL A 31 5.71 2.38 -6.98
CA VAL A 31 4.94 2.94 -5.86
C VAL A 31 5.85 3.87 -5.06
N ARG A 32 5.38 5.09 -4.82
CA ARG A 32 6.11 6.18 -4.15
C ARG A 32 5.54 6.51 -2.78
N GLU A 33 4.23 6.32 -2.61
CA GLU A 33 3.53 6.62 -1.36
C GLU A 33 2.36 5.65 -1.19
N VAL A 34 2.16 5.17 0.05
CA VAL A 34 0.99 4.40 0.45
C VAL A 34 0.50 4.99 1.76
N ARG A 35 -0.71 5.57 1.76
CA ARG A 35 -1.22 6.24 2.96
C ARG A 35 -2.67 5.91 3.30
N GLN A 36 -2.92 6.01 4.59
CA GLN A 36 -4.22 6.13 5.25
C GLN A 36 -5.07 7.26 4.64
N VAL A 37 -6.23 7.03 4.01
CA VAL A 37 -7.18 8.13 3.73
C VAL A 37 -8.58 7.82 4.27
N PRO A 38 -9.29 8.81 4.84
CA PRO A 38 -10.70 8.63 5.20
C PRO A 38 -11.51 8.33 3.95
N HIS A 39 -12.52 7.47 4.07
CA HIS A 39 -13.40 7.12 2.96
C HIS A 39 -14.79 7.66 3.23
N ASP A 40 -15.18 8.76 2.57
CA ASP A 40 -16.42 9.50 2.88
C ASP A 40 -17.72 8.69 2.72
N THR A 41 -17.70 7.61 1.93
CA THR A 41 -18.91 6.83 1.59
C THR A 41 -19.01 5.46 2.30
N LEU A 42 -17.97 5.03 3.01
CA LEU A 42 -17.99 3.81 3.83
C LEU A 42 -17.42 4.15 5.19
N SER A 43 -18.11 3.82 6.28
CA SER A 43 -17.55 3.92 7.63
C SER A 43 -16.24 3.14 7.70
N GLY A 44 -15.11 3.86 7.64
CA GLY A 44 -13.79 3.25 7.52
C GLY A 44 -12.80 4.15 6.79
N TYR A 45 -11.79 3.50 6.20
CA TYR A 45 -10.70 4.15 5.53
C TYR A 45 -10.34 3.39 4.25
N ALA A 46 -9.68 4.08 3.32
CA ALA A 46 -9.09 3.48 2.13
C ALA A 46 -7.58 3.70 2.12
N TRP A 47 -6.88 2.91 1.30
CA TRP A 47 -5.45 3.08 1.05
C TRP A 47 -5.25 3.85 -0.25
N SER A 48 -4.70 5.06 -0.15
CA SER A 48 -4.29 5.84 -1.32
C SER A 48 -2.87 5.43 -1.70
N VAL A 49 -2.69 5.05 -2.96
CA VAL A 49 -1.41 4.59 -3.51
C VAL A 49 -0.99 5.56 -4.61
N ARG A 50 0.18 6.16 -4.48
CA ARG A 50 0.74 7.03 -5.52
C ARG A 50 1.84 6.28 -6.27
N PHE A 51 1.74 6.27 -7.58
CA PHE A 51 2.72 5.68 -8.48
C PHE A 51 3.37 6.75 -9.36
N SER A 52 4.58 6.45 -9.83
CA SER A 52 5.29 7.16 -10.89
C SER A 52 5.66 6.17 -11.99
N GLU A 53 5.54 6.58 -13.24
CA GLU A 53 6.11 5.83 -14.37
C GLU A 53 7.62 5.72 -14.17
N ARG A 54 8.20 4.54 -14.45
CA ARG A 54 9.65 4.39 -14.44
C ARG A 54 10.21 5.08 -15.69
N PRO A 55 11.21 5.96 -15.54
CA PRO A 55 11.87 6.61 -16.68
C PRO A 55 12.60 5.60 -17.57
#